data_AF-A0A2N7D7Q4-F1
#
_entry.id   AF-A0A2N7D7Q4-F1
#
_cell.length_a   1.000
_cell.length_b   1.000
_cell.length_c   1.000
_cell.angle_alpha   90.00
_cell.angle_beta   90.00
_cell.angle_gamma   90.00
#
_symmetry.space_group_name_H-M   'P 1'
#
loop_
_entity.id
_entity.type
_entity.pdbx_description
1 polymer ?
#
loop_
_entity_poly.entity_id
_entity_poly.type
_entity_poly.pdbx_seq_one_letter_code
_entity_poly.pdbx_strand_id
1 'polypeptide(L)'
;MFTLFFLLFYALPLAAADVDVLFPEKQVNSMIDLAFETKSVRYTSFATQFNFCQQKPTHPDCTDSYENKQRKYKSAKANHDVLKQVYHRHMTSLLMPEVAYPELVSSLQLLAYLEAGPDADILFDDTLNAVNEWLVMHDFPKTDDVYFLHSLMIEAEAMHQNLRDEEA
;
A
#
# COMPACT_ATOMS: atom_id res chain seq x y z
N MET A 1 51.54 -33.64 21.35
CA MET A 1 51.66 -33.67 19.87
C MET A 1 50.28 -33.94 19.32
N PHE A 2 49.72 -32.96 18.58
CA PHE A 2 48.60 -33.02 17.62
C PHE A 2 47.23 -33.58 18.08
N THR A 3 46.06 -32.95 17.92
CA THR A 3 45.62 -31.62 17.44
C THR A 3 44.10 -31.63 17.70
N LEU A 4 43.56 -30.61 18.39
CA LEU A 4 42.12 -30.35 18.42
C LEU A 4 41.67 -29.92 17.02
N PHE A 5 40.79 -30.67 16.39
CA PHE A 5 40.13 -30.27 15.15
C PHE A 5 38.86 -29.48 15.54
N PHE A 6 39.02 -28.19 15.81
CA PHE A 6 37.91 -27.26 15.93
C PHE A 6 37.36 -27.03 14.51
N LEU A 7 36.24 -27.69 14.19
CA LEU A 7 35.44 -27.36 13.00
C LEU A 7 34.87 -25.95 13.20
N LEU A 8 35.59 -24.96 12.68
CA LEU A 8 35.08 -23.62 12.42
C LEU A 8 33.98 -23.75 11.36
N PHE A 9 32.74 -23.88 11.84
CA PHE A 9 31.55 -23.55 11.09
C PHE A 9 31.60 -22.05 10.80
N TYR A 10 32.27 -21.65 9.72
CA TYR A 10 32.07 -20.34 9.13
C TYR A 10 30.66 -20.33 8.51
N ALA A 11 29.67 -20.00 9.35
CA ALA A 11 28.44 -19.43 8.86
C ALA A 11 28.84 -18.09 8.21
N LEU A 12 29.05 -18.10 6.90
CA LEU A 12 29.00 -16.87 6.12
C LEU A 12 27.64 -16.24 6.43
N PRO A 13 27.58 -15.00 6.94
CA PRO A 13 26.34 -14.27 6.83
C PRO A 13 26.12 -14.14 5.32
N LEU A 14 25.15 -14.91 4.79
CA LEU A 14 24.43 -14.46 3.60
C LEU A 14 24.06 -13.03 3.96
N ALA A 15 24.70 -12.06 3.29
CA ALA A 15 24.35 -10.67 3.44
C ALA A 15 22.85 -10.62 3.16
N ALA A 16 22.05 -10.45 4.21
CA ALA A 16 20.70 -9.94 4.04
C ALA A 16 20.94 -8.64 3.27
N ALA A 17 20.62 -8.66 1.97
CA ALA A 17 20.61 -7.43 1.20
C ALA A 17 19.82 -6.44 2.03
N ASP A 18 20.41 -5.29 2.29
CA ASP A 18 19.83 -4.30 3.19
C ASP A 18 18.49 -3.87 2.60
N VAL A 19 17.40 -4.47 3.09
CA VAL A 19 16.05 -4.27 2.57
C VAL A 19 15.68 -2.79 2.61
N ASP A 20 16.29 -2.03 3.52
CA ASP A 20 16.11 -0.58 3.62
C ASP A 20 16.56 0.16 2.35
N VAL A 21 17.49 -0.41 1.57
CA VAL A 21 17.90 0.15 0.26
C VAL A 21 16.73 0.12 -0.74
N LEU A 22 15.79 -0.82 -0.62
CA LEU A 22 14.57 -0.88 -1.45
C LEU A 22 13.59 0.24 -1.11
N PHE A 23 13.76 0.92 0.02
CA PHE A 23 12.84 1.95 0.53
C PHE A 23 13.53 3.30 0.75
N PRO A 24 14.00 3.98 -0.31
CA PRO A 24 14.60 5.30 -0.18
C PRO A 24 13.65 6.29 0.52
N GLU A 25 14.15 6.96 1.56
CA GLU A 25 13.33 7.79 2.46
C GLU A 25 12.51 8.86 1.73
N LYS A 26 13.10 9.52 0.74
CA LYS A 26 12.43 10.57 -0.03
C LYS A 26 11.18 10.02 -0.74
N GLN A 27 11.31 8.88 -1.40
CA GLN A 27 10.23 8.25 -2.16
C GLN A 27 9.14 7.72 -1.22
N VAL A 28 9.51 7.05 -0.13
CA VAL A 28 8.53 6.57 0.87
C VAL A 28 7.77 7.73 1.50
N ASN A 29 8.44 8.81 1.88
CA ASN A 29 7.79 9.99 2.43
C ASN A 29 6.83 10.64 1.43
N SER A 30 7.17 10.67 0.14
CA SER A 30 6.24 11.13 -0.91
C SER A 30 4.95 10.32 -0.94
N MET A 31 5.03 9.00 -0.76
CA MET A 31 3.84 8.13 -0.70
C MET A 31 3.04 8.32 0.60
N ILE A 32 3.72 8.57 1.73
CA ILE A 32 3.06 8.93 2.99
C ILE A 32 2.30 10.25 2.86
N ASP A 33 2.88 11.25 2.20
CA ASP A 33 2.25 12.54 1.95
C ASP A 33 1.03 12.40 1.03
N LEU A 34 1.14 11.59 -0.03
CA LEU A 34 0.01 11.25 -0.92
C LEU A 34 -1.15 10.58 -0.15
N ALA A 35 -0.83 9.61 0.72
CA ALA A 35 -1.82 8.96 1.58
C ALA A 35 -2.45 9.95 2.56
N PHE A 36 -1.67 10.89 3.10
CA PHE A 36 -2.16 11.94 4.00
C PHE A 36 -3.14 12.87 3.28
N GLU A 37 -2.79 13.35 2.09
CA GLU A 37 -3.61 14.23 1.27
C GLU A 37 -4.96 13.55 0.95
N THR A 38 -4.90 12.32 0.44
CA THR A 38 -6.08 11.52 0.10
C THR A 38 -7.00 11.36 1.31
N LYS A 39 -6.45 10.97 2.47
CA LYS A 39 -7.18 10.91 3.75
C LYS A 39 -7.82 12.25 4.12
N SER A 40 -7.11 13.37 3.96
CA SER A 40 -7.57 14.71 4.32
C SER A 40 -8.78 15.14 3.48
N VAL A 41 -8.73 14.92 2.17
CA VAL A 41 -9.85 15.23 1.26
C VAL A 41 -11.06 14.35 1.57
N ARG A 42 -10.86 13.04 1.73
CA ARG A 42 -11.93 12.10 2.08
C ARG A 42 -12.57 12.44 3.44
N TYR A 43 -11.76 12.84 4.43
CA TYR A 43 -12.27 13.32 5.72
C TYR A 43 -13.16 14.54 5.56
N THR A 44 -12.73 15.54 4.79
CA THR A 44 -13.51 16.77 4.56
C THR A 44 -14.86 16.46 3.91
N SER A 45 -14.86 15.57 2.90
CA SER A 45 -16.10 15.10 2.25
C SER A 45 -17.03 14.37 3.22
N PHE A 46 -16.48 13.49 4.06
CA PHE A 46 -17.24 12.78 5.10
C PHE A 46 -17.79 13.73 6.17
N ALA A 47 -16.96 14.62 6.71
CA ALA A 47 -17.34 15.55 7.77
C ALA A 47 -18.44 16.51 7.31
N THR A 48 -18.38 16.95 6.04
CA THR A 48 -19.43 17.76 5.43
C THR A 48 -20.76 17.01 5.40
N GLN A 49 -20.76 15.75 4.93
CA GLN A 49 -21.97 14.92 4.90
C GLN A 49 -22.50 14.60 6.31
N PHE A 50 -21.59 14.32 7.25
CA PHE A 50 -21.93 14.08 8.64
C PHE A 50 -22.69 15.26 9.25
N ASN A 51 -22.15 16.47 9.12
CA ASN A 51 -22.77 17.69 9.64
C ASN A 51 -24.13 17.95 8.98
N PHE A 52 -24.26 17.69 7.67
CA PHE A 52 -25.53 17.79 6.96
C PHE A 52 -26.57 16.82 7.52
N CYS A 53 -26.21 15.56 7.72
CA CYS A 53 -27.11 14.52 8.22
C CYS A 53 -27.49 14.69 9.68
N GLN A 54 -26.66 15.34 10.49
CA GLN A 54 -27.06 15.75 11.84
C GLN A 54 -28.20 16.78 11.81
N GLN A 55 -28.24 17.66 10.80
CA GLN A 55 -29.29 18.68 10.65
C GLN A 55 -30.53 18.15 9.93
N LYS A 56 -30.36 17.20 9.00
CA LYS A 56 -31.44 16.64 8.17
C LYS A 56 -31.39 15.11 8.14
N PRO A 57 -31.68 14.44 9.28
CA PRO A 57 -31.44 13.00 9.43
C PRO A 57 -32.26 12.11 8.51
N THR A 58 -33.40 12.59 7.99
CA THR A 58 -34.27 11.83 7.08
C THR A 58 -34.03 12.16 5.60
N HIS A 59 -32.99 12.95 5.27
CA HIS A 59 -32.66 13.25 3.89
C HIS A 59 -32.13 11.99 3.17
N PRO A 60 -32.47 11.74 1.89
CA PRO A 60 -32.00 10.55 1.16
C PRO A 60 -30.48 10.38 1.16
N ASP A 61 -29.73 11.47 1.10
CA ASP A 61 -28.25 11.42 1.13
C ASP A 61 -27.64 10.96 2.47
N CYS A 62 -28.47 10.72 3.49
CA CYS A 62 -28.03 10.27 4.81
C CYS A 62 -28.02 8.76 5.00
N THR A 63 -28.25 8.00 3.93
CA THR A 63 -28.07 6.54 3.87
C THR A 63 -26.79 6.21 3.10
N ASP A 64 -26.89 5.70 1.88
CA ASP A 64 -25.81 5.08 1.12
C ASP A 64 -24.68 6.08 0.81
N SER A 65 -25.03 7.34 0.51
CA SER A 65 -24.04 8.39 0.23
C SER A 65 -23.19 8.69 1.47
N TYR A 66 -23.82 8.80 2.64
CA TYR A 66 -23.12 8.99 3.91
C TYR A 66 -22.22 7.79 4.26
N GLU A 67 -22.74 6.57 4.16
CA GLU A 67 -21.99 5.35 4.45
C GLU A 67 -20.80 5.17 3.49
N ASN A 68 -20.99 5.47 2.21
CA ASN A 68 -19.91 5.43 1.22
C ASN A 68 -18.81 6.44 1.55
N LYS A 69 -19.15 7.69 1.88
CA LYS A 69 -18.17 8.70 2.29
C LYS A 69 -17.44 8.29 3.57
N GLN A 70 -18.15 7.73 4.54
CA GLN A 70 -17.55 7.22 5.77
C GLN A 70 -16.57 6.07 5.50
N ARG A 71 -16.96 5.10 4.67
CA ARG A 71 -16.10 3.96 4.29
C ARG A 71 -14.83 4.43 3.59
N LYS A 72 -14.94 5.30 2.58
CA LYS A 72 -13.79 5.85 1.85
C LYS A 72 -12.83 6.59 2.77
N TYR A 73 -13.35 7.42 3.69
CA TYR A 73 -12.52 8.07 4.70
C TYR A 73 -11.80 7.06 5.61
N LYS A 74 -12.53 6.07 6.15
CA LYS A 74 -11.94 5.05 7.04
C LYS A 74 -10.85 4.24 6.34
N SER A 75 -11.05 3.89 5.07
CA SER A 75 -10.05 3.19 4.26
C SER A 75 -8.79 4.03 4.08
N ALA A 76 -8.92 5.27 3.60
CA ALA A 76 -7.77 6.16 3.40
C ALA A 76 -7.04 6.47 4.71
N LYS A 77 -7.77 6.58 5.82
CA LYS A 77 -7.19 6.74 7.14
C LYS A 77 -6.37 5.50 7.55
N ALA A 78 -6.94 4.31 7.37
CA ALA A 78 -6.28 3.05 7.73
C ALA A 78 -4.99 2.86 6.92
N ASN A 79 -5.03 3.05 5.60
CA ASN A 79 -3.86 2.96 4.73
C ASN A 79 -2.76 3.94 5.19
N HIS A 80 -3.06 5.24 5.34
CA HIS A 80 -2.08 6.23 5.83
C HIS A 80 -1.47 5.85 7.19
N ASP A 81 -2.31 5.41 8.14
CA ASP A 81 -1.84 5.10 9.49
C ASP A 81 -0.95 3.85 9.52
N VAL A 82 -1.31 2.82 8.76
CA VAL A 82 -0.53 1.58 8.65
C VAL A 82 0.77 1.83 7.88
N LEU A 83 0.72 2.55 6.76
CA LEU A 83 1.89 2.94 5.97
C LEU A 83 2.94 3.65 6.84
N LYS A 84 2.49 4.68 7.57
CA LYS A 84 3.34 5.42 8.51
C LYS A 84 3.89 4.52 9.63
N GLN A 85 3.07 3.60 10.15
CA GLN A 85 3.49 2.69 11.23
C GLN A 85 4.54 1.69 10.76
N VAL A 86 4.33 1.06 9.60
CA VAL A 86 5.25 0.07 9.03
C VAL A 86 6.61 0.72 8.75
N TYR A 87 6.61 1.88 8.12
CA TYR A 87 7.85 2.59 7.80
C TYR A 87 8.59 3.07 9.06
N HIS A 88 7.94 3.84 9.95
CA HIS A 88 8.61 4.42 11.12
C HIS A 88 8.98 3.42 12.22
N ARG A 89 8.42 2.20 12.21
CA ARG A 89 8.83 1.13 13.13
C ARG A 89 9.87 0.20 12.51
N HIS A 90 10.47 0.57 11.36
CA HIS A 90 11.46 -0.23 10.64
C HIS A 90 10.96 -1.66 10.35
N MET A 91 9.69 -1.78 9.95
CA MET A 91 9.08 -3.05 9.53
C MET A 91 9.14 -3.23 8.00
N THR A 92 10.16 -2.65 7.36
CA THR A 92 10.40 -2.64 5.91
C THR A 92 10.61 -4.05 5.34
N SER A 93 11.18 -4.95 6.13
CA SER A 93 11.41 -6.35 5.75
C SER A 93 10.18 -7.26 5.87
N LEU A 94 9.00 -6.72 6.18
CA LEU A 94 7.79 -7.51 6.27
C LEU A 94 7.31 -7.91 4.86
N LEU A 95 7.39 -9.20 4.57
CA LEU A 95 6.82 -9.77 3.35
C LEU A 95 5.29 -9.60 3.33
N MET A 96 4.74 -9.46 2.13
CA MET A 96 3.30 -9.41 1.92
C MET A 96 2.64 -10.70 2.43
N PRO A 97 1.65 -10.63 3.34
CA PRO A 97 0.88 -11.80 3.71
C PRO A 97 -0.08 -12.20 2.58
N GLU A 98 -0.24 -13.51 2.33
CA GLU A 98 -1.12 -14.05 1.28
C GLU A 98 -2.56 -13.50 1.33
N VAL A 99 -3.08 -13.26 2.54
CA VAL A 99 -4.44 -12.75 2.74
C VAL A 99 -4.65 -11.32 2.23
N ALA A 100 -3.58 -10.53 2.10
CA ALA A 100 -3.64 -9.15 1.59
C ALA A 100 -3.34 -9.07 0.09
N TYR A 101 -2.97 -10.19 -0.53
CA TYR A 101 -2.61 -10.25 -1.94
C TYR A 101 -3.75 -9.83 -2.91
N PRO A 102 -5.02 -10.21 -2.69
CA PRO A 102 -6.12 -9.76 -3.57
C PRO A 102 -6.28 -8.24 -3.61
N GLU A 103 -5.99 -7.55 -2.50
CA GLU A 103 -6.10 -6.09 -2.41
C GLU A 103 -4.98 -5.39 -3.20
N LEU A 104 -3.77 -5.96 -3.20
CA LEU A 104 -2.68 -5.51 -4.07
C LEU A 104 -3.03 -5.70 -5.56
N VAL A 105 -3.53 -6.89 -5.94
CA VAL A 105 -3.94 -7.16 -7.33
C VAL A 105 -5.02 -6.17 -7.77
N SER A 106 -6.04 -5.94 -6.93
CA SER A 106 -7.09 -4.95 -7.23
C SER A 106 -6.53 -3.53 -7.40
N SER A 107 -5.53 -3.14 -6.60
CA SER A 107 -4.91 -1.82 -6.70
C SER A 107 -4.12 -1.67 -8.00
N LEU A 108 -3.35 -2.69 -8.38
CA LEU A 108 -2.58 -2.72 -9.63
C LEU A 108 -3.50 -2.73 -10.86
N GLN A 109 -4.64 -3.43 -10.81
CA GLN A 109 -5.65 -3.39 -11.87
C GLN A 109 -6.28 -1.99 -12.00
N LEU A 110 -6.61 -1.34 -10.87
CA LEU A 110 -7.14 0.02 -10.88
C LEU A 110 -6.14 1.01 -11.51
N LEU A 111 -4.86 0.82 -11.23
CA LEU A 111 -3.76 1.60 -11.80
C LEU A 111 -3.32 1.14 -13.19
N ALA A 112 -4.02 0.16 -13.79
CA ALA A 112 -3.75 -0.39 -15.12
C ALA A 112 -2.37 -1.04 -15.33
N TYR A 113 -1.72 -1.51 -14.25
CA TYR A 113 -0.52 -2.35 -14.33
C TYR A 113 -0.84 -3.84 -14.51
N LEU A 114 -2.09 -4.24 -14.22
CA LEU A 114 -2.59 -5.59 -14.47
C LEU A 114 -3.89 -5.52 -15.27
N GLU A 115 -4.16 -6.57 -16.05
CA GLU A 115 -5.43 -6.71 -16.75
C GLU A 115 -6.58 -6.82 -15.75
N ALA A 116 -7.64 -6.03 -15.98
CA ALA A 116 -8.86 -6.08 -15.19
C ALA A 116 -9.88 -7.03 -15.83
N GLY A 117 -10.51 -7.88 -15.02
CA GLY A 117 -11.60 -8.74 -15.48
C GLY A 117 -11.84 -9.95 -14.58
N PRO A 118 -13.06 -10.54 -14.62
CA PRO A 118 -13.41 -11.70 -13.80
C PRO A 118 -12.68 -12.98 -14.21
N ASP A 119 -12.12 -13.03 -15.42
CA ASP A 119 -11.41 -14.19 -15.97
C ASP A 119 -9.88 -14.04 -15.94
N ALA A 120 -9.36 -12.97 -15.32
CA ALA A 120 -7.92 -12.75 -15.22
C ALA A 120 -7.31 -13.70 -14.18
N ASP A 121 -6.59 -14.72 -14.65
CA ASP A 121 -5.82 -15.64 -13.82
C ASP A 121 -4.45 -15.02 -13.50
N ILE A 122 -4.40 -14.14 -12.50
CA ILE A 122 -3.19 -13.40 -12.12
C ILE A 122 -2.31 -14.27 -11.22
N LEU A 123 -1.13 -14.62 -11.71
CA LEU A 123 -0.14 -15.38 -10.94
C LEU A 123 0.76 -14.47 -10.09
N PHE A 124 1.55 -15.09 -9.22
CA PHE A 124 2.55 -14.38 -8.41
C PHE A 124 3.53 -13.57 -9.28
N ASP A 125 4.08 -14.21 -10.31
CA ASP A 125 5.08 -13.60 -11.18
C ASP A 125 4.51 -12.38 -11.94
N ASP A 126 3.24 -12.43 -12.36
CA ASP A 126 2.57 -11.30 -13.01
C ASP A 126 2.48 -10.10 -12.07
N THR A 127 2.12 -10.35 -10.80
CA THR A 127 2.02 -9.30 -9.79
C THR A 127 3.38 -8.77 -9.40
N LEU A 128 4.40 -9.60 -9.25
CA LEU A 128 5.78 -9.15 -8.98
C LEU A 128 6.31 -8.28 -10.13
N ASN A 129 6.01 -8.64 -11.38
CA ASN A 129 6.35 -7.82 -12.55
C ASN A 129 5.65 -6.47 -12.50
N ALA A 130 4.33 -6.44 -12.26
CA ALA A 130 3.55 -5.21 -12.12
C ALA A 130 4.03 -4.32 -10.97
N VAL A 131 4.35 -4.91 -9.81
CA VAL A 131 4.97 -4.19 -8.69
C VAL A 131 6.31 -3.58 -9.12
N ASN A 132 7.16 -4.33 -9.81
CA ASN A 132 8.45 -3.82 -10.28
C ASN A 132 8.31 -2.71 -11.34
N GLU A 133 7.30 -2.76 -12.20
CA GLU A 133 6.97 -1.67 -13.12
C GLU A 133 6.54 -0.41 -12.36
N TRP A 134 5.68 -0.57 -11.36
CA TRP A 134 5.25 0.51 -10.48
C TRP A 134 6.43 1.14 -9.73
N LEU A 135 7.33 0.32 -9.17
CA LEU A 135 8.51 0.76 -8.44
C LEU A 135 9.43 1.59 -9.34
N VAL A 136 9.70 1.12 -10.56
CA VAL A 136 10.55 1.86 -11.52
C VAL A 136 9.92 3.19 -11.91
N MET A 137 8.60 3.25 -12.11
CA MET A 137 7.91 4.49 -12.44
C MET A 137 8.03 5.54 -11.31
N HIS A 138 8.14 5.08 -10.07
CA HIS A 138 8.22 5.91 -8.87
C HIS A 138 9.64 6.07 -8.30
N ASP A 139 10.67 5.81 -9.12
CA ASP A 139 12.09 5.92 -8.75
C ASP A 139 12.50 5.05 -7.54
N PHE A 140 11.85 3.91 -7.34
CA PHE A 140 12.25 2.87 -6.40
C PHE A 140 13.12 1.79 -7.09
N PRO A 141 14.02 1.13 -6.35
CA PRO A 141 14.70 -0.07 -6.84
C PRO A 141 13.71 -1.21 -7.11
N LYS A 142 14.05 -2.08 -8.06
CA LYS A 142 13.36 -3.36 -8.25
C LYS A 142 13.60 -4.29 -7.06
N THR A 143 12.71 -5.27 -6.92
CA THR A 143 12.69 -6.26 -5.84
C THR A 143 12.43 -7.66 -6.41
N ASP A 144 12.95 -8.67 -5.72
CA ASP A 144 12.66 -10.07 -5.99
C ASP A 144 11.43 -10.59 -5.20
N ASP A 145 10.99 -9.82 -4.19
CA ASP A 145 9.87 -10.14 -3.32
C ASP A 145 8.88 -8.97 -3.21
N VAL A 146 7.61 -9.29 -2.94
CA VAL A 146 6.60 -8.27 -2.63
C VAL A 146 6.56 -8.04 -1.12
N TYR A 147 7.01 -6.87 -0.69
CA TYR A 147 6.93 -6.44 0.70
C TYR A 147 5.61 -5.74 1.00
N PHE A 148 5.13 -5.85 2.23
CA PHE A 148 3.90 -5.21 2.69
C PHE A 148 3.95 -3.68 2.53
N LEU A 149 5.14 -3.08 2.64
CA LEU A 149 5.29 -1.64 2.41
C LEU A 149 5.05 -1.27 0.93
N HIS A 150 5.43 -2.11 -0.04
CA HIS A 150 5.11 -1.87 -1.46
C HIS A 150 3.60 -1.79 -1.66
N SER A 151 2.85 -2.73 -1.10
CA SER A 151 1.40 -2.74 -1.29
C SER A 151 0.69 -1.56 -0.65
N LEU A 152 1.13 -1.12 0.53
CA LEU A 152 0.54 0.05 1.17
C LEU A 152 0.76 1.32 0.34
N MET A 153 1.92 1.45 -0.31
CA MET A 153 2.22 2.57 -1.21
C MET A 153 1.39 2.51 -2.50
N ILE A 154 1.31 1.34 -3.13
CA ILE A 154 0.50 1.12 -4.34
C ILE A 154 -0.99 1.38 -4.05
N GLU A 155 -1.49 0.89 -2.92
CA GLU A 155 -2.86 1.12 -2.46
C GLU A 155 -3.11 2.62 -2.21
N ALA A 156 -2.14 3.35 -1.64
CA ALA A 156 -2.24 4.79 -1.44
C ALA A 156 -2.44 5.55 -2.77
N GLU A 157 -1.70 5.19 -3.82
CA GLU A 157 -1.88 5.77 -5.14
C GLU A 157 -3.22 5.36 -5.77
N ALA A 158 -3.61 4.09 -5.66
CA ALA A 158 -4.90 3.62 -6.17
C ALA A 158 -6.08 4.39 -5.55
N MET A 159 -6.03 4.63 -4.23
CA MET A 159 -7.04 5.46 -3.54
C MET A 159 -7.00 6.92 -4.01
N HIS A 160 -5.82 7.46 -4.29
CA HIS A 160 -5.66 8.83 -4.79
C HIS A 160 -6.20 8.97 -6.22
N GLN A 161 -5.90 8.03 -7.11
CA GLN A 161 -6.42 8.01 -8.47
C GLN A 161 -7.95 7.90 -8.46
N ASN A 162 -8.50 7.02 -7.63
CA ASN A 162 -9.95 6.91 -7.44
C ASN A 162 -10.59 8.22 -6.93
N LEU A 163 -9.90 8.97 -6.06
CA LEU A 163 -10.36 10.29 -5.64
C LEU A 163 -10.41 11.27 -6.82
N ARG A 164 -9.36 11.30 -7.66
CA ARG A 164 -9.30 12.17 -8.83
C ARG A 164 -10.37 11.84 -9.86
N ASP A 165 -10.64 10.55 -10.09
CA ASP A 165 -11.66 10.10 -11.04
C ASP A 165 -13.09 10.45 -10.59
N GLU A 166 -13.33 10.59 -9.29
CA GLU A 166 -14.61 11.06 -8.76
C GLU A 166 -14.83 12.57 -8.89
N GLU A 167 -13.75 13.32 -9.06
CA GLU A 167 -13.77 14.78 -9.20
C GLU A 167 -13.75 15.25 -10.67
N ALA A 168 -13.45 14.36 -11.61
CA ALA A 168 -13.39 14.61 -13.06
C ALA A 168 -14.77 14.58 -13.74
#